data_AF-A0A1Z9M0M7-F1
#
_entry.id   AF-A0A1Z9M0M7-F1
#
_cell.length_a   1.000
_cell.length_b   1.000
_cell.length_c   1.000
_cell.angle_alpha   90.00
_cell.angle_beta   90.00
_cell.angle_gamma   90.00
#
_symmetry.space_group_name_H-M   'P 1'
#
loop_
_entity.id
_entity.type
_entity.pdbx_description
1 polymer ?
#
loop_
_entity_poly.entity_id
_entity_poly.type
_entity_poly.pdbx_seq_one_letter_code
_entity_poly.pdbx_strand_id
1 'polypeptide(L)' 'MSDTVKVQGHQHLVRDLKSQAIINTDSDAYARYMARKTKQKVKDDEVRQVIRDVNELKNEMREIKNLIIGMTNGR' A
#
# COMPACT_ATOMS: atom_id res chain seq x y z
N MET A 1 2.82 -2.61 -41.58
CA MET A 1 4.08 -2.91 -40.85
C MET A 1 3.82 -2.72 -39.37
N SER A 2 4.25 -3.63 -38.51
CA SER A 2 4.14 -3.43 -37.06
C SER A 2 5.06 -2.29 -36.65
N ASP A 3 4.54 -1.26 -35.97
CA ASP A 3 5.29 -0.09 -35.52
C ASP A 3 6.28 -0.41 -34.37
N THR A 4 6.51 -1.68 -34.05
CA THR A 4 7.34 -2.11 -32.92
C THR A 4 8.41 -3.10 -33.34
N VAL A 5 9.62 -2.95 -32.78
CA VAL A 5 10.79 -3.83 -33.02
C VAL A 5 11.26 -4.45 -31.72
N LYS A 6 11.62 -5.74 -31.72
CA LYS A 6 12.15 -6.42 -30.52
C LYS A 6 13.52 -5.87 -30.12
N VAL A 7 13.73 -5.68 -28.81
CA VAL A 7 15.04 -5.29 -28.27
C VAL A 7 15.94 -6.52 -28.20
N GLN A 8 17.17 -6.41 -28.68
CA GLN A 8 18.12 -7.52 -28.68
C GLN A 8 18.41 -8.01 -27.26
N GLY A 9 18.40 -9.32 -27.06
CA GLY A 9 18.68 -9.96 -25.77
C GLY A 9 17.55 -9.85 -24.73
N HIS A 10 16.42 -9.22 -25.05
CA HIS A 10 15.33 -8.99 -24.09
C HIS A 10 13.98 -9.47 -24.65
N GLN A 11 13.49 -10.62 -24.16
CA GLN A 11 12.24 -11.22 -24.66
C GLN A 11 11.02 -10.29 -24.56
N HIS A 12 10.90 -9.60 -23.42
CA HIS A 12 9.73 -8.82 -23.08
C HIS A 12 9.84 -7.34 -23.43
N LEU A 13 10.94 -6.89 -24.04
CA LEU A 13 11.11 -5.49 -24.42
C LEU A 13 10.90 -5.29 -25.92
N VAL A 14 10.08 -4.31 -26.26
CA VAL A 14 9.88 -3.83 -27.64
C VAL A 14 10.17 -2.34 -27.72
N ARG A 15 10.77 -1.90 -28.81
CA ARG A 15 10.97 -0.48 -29.14
C ARG A 15 9.86 -0.04 -30.07
N ASP A 16 9.11 0.98 -29.68
CA ASP A 16 8.20 1.66 -30.58
C ASP A 16 9.00 2.51 -31.56
N LEU A 17 8.79 2.33 -32.86
CA LEU A 17 9.51 3.03 -33.91
C LEU A 17 9.06 4.48 -34.07
N LYS A 18 7.86 4.83 -33.60
CA LYS A 18 7.34 6.21 -33.67
C LYS A 18 7.86 7.07 -32.53
N SER A 19 7.64 6.63 -31.29
CA SER A 19 8.07 7.39 -30.09
C SER A 19 9.50 7.09 -29.64
N GLN A 20 10.12 6.04 -30.19
CA GLN A 20 11.43 5.53 -29.73
C GLN A 20 11.41 4.99 -28.29
N ALA A 21 10.23 4.84 -27.67
CA ALA A 21 10.09 4.31 -26.32
C ALA A 21 10.38 2.81 -26.25
N ILE A 22 10.96 2.38 -25.12
CA ILE A 22 11.14 0.96 -24.78
C ILE A 22 9.97 0.53 -23.90
N ILE A 23 9.15 -0.37 -24.41
CA ILE A 23 7.92 -0.84 -23.78
C ILE A 23 8.15 -2.25 -23.27
N ASN A 24 7.87 -2.45 -21.98
CA ASN A 24 7.80 -3.78 -21.39
C ASN A 24 6.45 -4.43 -21.72
N THR A 25 6.48 -5.60 -22.32
CA THR A 25 5.34 -6.40 -22.77
C THR A 25 5.04 -7.59 -21.85
N ASP A 26 5.77 -7.73 -20.73
CA ASP A 26 5.51 -8.75 -19.71
C ASP A 26 4.27 -8.37 -18.87
N SER A 27 3.11 -8.82 -19.35
CA SER A 27 1.84 -8.68 -18.65
C SER A 27 1.82 -9.41 -17.31
N ASP A 28 2.53 -10.53 -17.20
CA ASP A 28 2.50 -11.38 -16.00
C ASP A 28 3.32 -10.75 -14.88
N ALA A 29 4.49 -10.18 -15.19
CA ALA A 29 5.26 -9.40 -14.24
C ALA A 29 4.50 -8.18 -13.74
N TYR A 30 3.78 -7.48 -14.63
CA TYR A 30 2.91 -6.37 -14.24
C TYR A 30 1.79 -6.84 -13.31
N ALA A 31 1.08 -7.92 -13.66
CA ALA A 31 0.03 -8.48 -12.82
C ALA A 31 0.56 -8.90 -11.43
N ARG A 32 1.72 -9.56 -11.36
CA ARG A 32 2.39 -9.91 -10.09
C ARG A 32 2.79 -8.68 -9.28
N TYR A 33 3.26 -7.62 -9.94
CA TYR A 33 3.58 -6.36 -9.27
C TYR A 33 2.32 -5.69 -8.70
N MET A 34 1.26 -5.58 -9.50
CA MET A 34 -0.03 -5.03 -9.06
C MET A 34 -0.61 -5.81 -7.88
N ALA A 35 -0.59 -7.15 -7.94
CA ALA A 35 -1.04 -8.00 -6.84
C ALA A 35 -0.27 -7.73 -5.54
N ARG A 36 1.06 -7.57 -5.62
CA ARG A 36 1.89 -7.21 -4.46
C ARG A 36 1.57 -5.81 -3.94
N LYS A 37 1.44 -4.83 -4.83
CA LYS A 37 1.12 -3.44 -4.47
C LYS A 37 -0.24 -3.34 -3.77
N THR A 38 -1.26 -4.04 -4.28
CA THR A 38 -2.58 -4.09 -3.65
C THR A 38 -2.51 -4.75 -2.27
N LYS A 39 -1.82 -5.89 -2.13
CA LYS A 39 -1.61 -6.54 -0.83
C LYS A 39 -0.91 -5.64 0.17
N GLN A 40 0.10 -4.88 -0.27
CA GLN A 40 0.79 -3.93 0.58
C GLN A 40 -0.13 -2.80 1.04
N LYS A 41 -0.92 -2.22 0.12
CA LYS A 41 -1.90 -1.19 0.46
C LYS A 41 -2.89 -1.67 1.54
N VAL A 42 -3.43 -2.87 1.39
CA VAL A 42 -4.35 -3.46 2.37
C VAL A 42 -3.68 -3.58 3.74
N LYS A 43 -2.44 -4.09 3.79
CA LYS A 43 -1.68 -4.19 5.04
C LYS A 43 -1.42 -2.81 5.67
N ASP A 44 -1.08 -1.81 4.87
CA ASP A 44 -0.85 -0.45 5.37
C ASP A 44 -2.13 0.15 5.96
N ASP A 45 -3.27 -0.11 5.34
CA ASP A 45 -4.58 0.35 5.82
C ASP A 45 -5.00 -0.39 7.11
N GLU A 46 -4.73 -1.70 7.22
CA GLU A 46 -4.91 -2.49 8.45
C GLU A 46 -4.06 -1.92 9.60
N VAL A 47 -2.77 -1.64 9.36
CA VAL A 47 -1.89 -1.04 10.37
C VAL A 47 -2.42 0.32 10.83
N ARG A 48 -2.89 1.15 9.89
CA ARG A 48 -3.52 2.44 10.23
C ARG A 48 -4.80 2.28 11.05
N GLN A 49 -5.57 1.23 10.83
CA GLN A 49 -6.76 0.94 11.62
C GLN A 49 -6.35 0.57 13.05
N VAL A 50 -5.41 -0.36 13.22
CA VAL A 50 -4.90 -0.76 14.53
C VAL A 50 -4.36 0.43 15.32
N ILE A 51 -3.63 1.35 14.68
CA ILE A 51 -3.13 2.56 15.35
C ILE A 51 -4.28 3.44 15.85
N ARG A 52 -5.38 3.55 15.11
CA ARG A 52 -6.57 4.30 15.54
C ARG A 52 -7.21 3.63 16.75
N ASP A 53 -7.42 2.33 16.70
CA ASP A 53 -8.02 1.55 17.78
C ASP A 53 -7.18 1.65 19.08
N VAL A 54 -5.84 1.60 18.97
CA VAL A 54 -4.93 1.78 20.11
C VAL A 54 -5.03 3.18 20.72
N ASN A 55 -5.17 4.21 19.89
CA ASN A 55 -5.33 5.57 20.39
C ASN A 55 -6.68 5.79 21.08
N GLU A 56 -7.73 5.18 20.56
CA GLU A 56 -9.06 5.17 21.17
C GLU A 56 -9.02 4.49 22.54
N LEU A 57 -8.47 3.28 22.62
CA LEU A 57 -8.28 2.56 23.88
C LEU A 57 -7.48 3.38 24.90
N LYS A 58 -6.42 4.05 24.46
CA LYS A 58 -5.61 4.92 25.33
C LYS A 58 -6.41 6.10 25.87
N ASN A 59 -7.33 6.66 25.10
CA ASN A 59 -8.20 7.74 25.53
C ASN A 59 -9.23 7.22 26.55
N GLU A 60 -9.90 6.10 26.27
CA GLU A 60 -10.83 5.46 27.20
C GLU A 60 -10.14 5.12 28.54
N MET A 61 -8.93 4.56 28.51
CA MET A 61 -8.16 4.28 29.72
C MET A 61 -7.82 5.56 30.51
N ARG A 62 -7.56 6.68 29.84
CA ARG A 62 -7.34 7.97 30.50
C ARG A 62 -8.61 8.49 31.15
N GLU A 63 -9.75 8.33 30.49
CA GLU A 63 -11.06 8.69 31.05
C GLU A 63 -11.37 7.85 32.29
N ILE A 64 -11.21 6.52 32.21
CA ILE A 64 -11.36 5.62 33.36
C ILE A 64 -10.44 6.04 34.51
N LYS A 65 -9.17 6.32 34.22
CA LYS A 65 -8.22 6.81 35.23
C LYS A 65 -8.73 8.10 35.89
N ASN A 66 -9.23 9.05 35.11
CA ASN A 66 -9.74 10.32 35.64
C ASN A 66 -10.99 10.12 36.50
N LEU A 67 -11.90 9.23 36.09
CA LEU A 67 -13.09 8.88 36.88
C LEU A 67 -12.71 8.26 38.23
N ILE A 68 -11.77 7.32 38.24
CA ILE A 68 -11.27 6.71 39.49
C ILE A 68 -10.66 7.77 40.40
N ILE A 69 -9.83 8.66 39.86
CA ILE A 69 -9.23 9.76 40.63
C ILE A 69 -10.31 10.67 41.22
N GLY A 70 -11.34 11.00 40.44
CA GLY A 70 -12.49 11.79 40.90
C GLY A 70 -13.19 11.14 42.09
N MET A 71 -13.49 9.84 42.00
CA MET A 71 -14.12 9.07 43.09
C MET A 71 -13.24 9.02 44.34
N THR A 72 -11.93 8.77 44.20
CA THR A 72 -11.01 8.73 45.35
C THR A 72 -10.84 10.09 46.04
N ASN A 73 -11.01 11.19 45.31
CA ASN A 73 -10.89 12.54 45.84
C ASN A 73 -12.21 13.08 46.45
N GLY A 74 -13.25 12.24 46.57
CA GLY A 74 -14.43 12.54 47.38
C GLY A 74 -15.35 13.62 46.82
N ARG A 75 -15.52 13.70 45.49
CA ARG A 75 -16.61 14.44 44.83
C ARG A 75 -17.51 13.49 44.06
#